data_AF-A0A9D9GLI1-F1
#
_entry.id   AF-A0A9D9GLI1-F1
#
_cell.length_a   1.000
_cell.length_b   1.000
_cell.length_c   1.000
_cell.angle_alpha   90.00
_cell.angle_beta   90.00
_cell.angle_gamma   90.00
#
_symmetry.space_group_name_H-M   'P 1'
#
loop_
_entity.id
_entity.type
_entity.pdbx_description
1 polymer ?
#
loop_
_entity_poly.entity_id
_entity_poly.type
_entity_poly.pdbx_seq_one_letter_code
_entity_poly.pdbx_strand_id
1 'polypeptide(L)'
;MKKNINKTIRTGILVFAGLLVSYACSDTWDDHYNANQATGNVVDATIYQQLKSSKDLSDFLEIIDKTGYVSLLDESQLVTVFAPVNGSFNKDSLLLEIANGHKDQVITRFVKNHIARYNYSSTANKQDIMLLNQKKTSLTNGVVGVDSVHAKSVNTVCNNGILHVLNSELPFHPNIYELFELDPDIDSMYTIIKYYDDDSLDVNRSVYRGVDEDGNRIYVDSVMIKANRLMQRLDSYIYREDSDYLVIAPRKSSYNERYQLVNSYFNFNGHEDDRDSLQQYYANYFTLNTLFYNRNANIYDKDSLVTTTYSKWDPEHNVFYKPYTDEGLLAPGSYYQKVT
;
A
#
# COMPACT_ATOMS: atom_id res chain seq x y z
N MET A 1 24.22 -56.29 37.25
CA MET A 1 24.32 -55.71 35.88
C MET A 1 23.66 -54.34 35.66
N LYS A 2 22.88 -53.75 36.59
CA LYS A 2 22.25 -52.42 36.37
C LYS A 2 23.08 -51.18 36.77
N LYS A 3 24.21 -51.32 37.49
CA LYS A 3 25.01 -50.16 37.97
C LYS A 3 26.10 -49.66 37.00
N ASN A 4 26.52 -50.46 36.02
CA ASN A 4 27.58 -50.07 35.08
C ASN A 4 27.05 -49.40 33.79
N ILE A 5 25.75 -49.50 33.51
CA ILE A 5 25.12 -48.86 32.33
C ILE A 5 24.98 -47.35 32.54
N ASN A 6 24.66 -46.89 33.76
CA ASN A 6 24.49 -45.46 34.05
C ASN A 6 25.80 -44.66 34.08
N LYS A 7 26.95 -45.31 34.30
CA LYS A 7 28.25 -44.62 34.31
C LYS A 7 28.77 -44.40 32.88
N THR A 8 28.58 -45.39 32.00
CA THR A 8 28.96 -45.29 30.57
C THR A 8 28.04 -44.33 29.80
N ILE A 9 26.75 -44.25 30.15
CA ILE A 9 25.81 -43.28 29.53
C ILE A 9 26.10 -41.84 29.99
N ARG A 10 26.47 -41.61 31.25
CA ARG A 10 26.82 -40.26 31.75
C ARG A 10 28.15 -39.75 31.18
N THR A 11 29.14 -40.62 30.99
CA THR A 11 30.40 -40.23 30.33
C THR A 11 30.22 -40.05 28.82
N GLY A 12 29.32 -40.81 28.18
CA GLY A 12 28.99 -40.64 26.75
C GLY A 12 28.27 -39.33 26.43
N ILE A 13 27.37 -38.86 27.32
CA ILE A 13 26.63 -37.60 27.11
C ILE A 13 27.53 -36.37 27.33
N LEU A 14 28.52 -36.43 28.22
CA LEU A 14 29.46 -35.31 28.43
C LEU A 14 30.48 -35.15 27.28
N VAL A 15 30.85 -36.24 26.61
CA VAL A 15 31.75 -36.18 25.44
C VAL A 15 30.98 -35.75 24.17
N PHE A 16 29.70 -36.08 24.05
CA PHE A 16 28.86 -35.62 22.94
C PHE A 16 28.43 -34.15 23.06
N ALA A 17 28.33 -33.61 24.28
CA ALA A 17 28.07 -32.19 24.52
C ALA A 17 29.31 -31.29 24.29
N GLY A 18 30.52 -31.84 24.42
CA GLY A 18 31.77 -31.10 24.17
C GLY A 18 32.13 -30.92 22.69
N LEU A 19 31.69 -31.85 21.83
CA LEU A 19 31.95 -31.81 20.38
C LEU A 19 30.93 -30.98 19.58
N LEU A 20 29.82 -30.58 20.19
CA LEU A 20 28.82 -29.70 19.58
C LEU A 20 29.12 -28.21 19.76
N VAL A 21 30.08 -27.84 20.62
CA VAL A 21 30.46 -26.42 20.84
C VAL A 21 31.55 -25.96 19.86
N SER A 22 32.30 -26.88 19.25
CA SER A 22 33.41 -26.54 18.34
C SER A 22 33.03 -26.41 16.85
N TYR A 23 31.76 -26.57 16.49
CA TYR A 23 31.24 -26.29 15.13
C TYR A 23 30.24 -25.13 15.08
N ALA A 24 30.00 -24.44 16.21
CA ALA A 24 29.19 -23.23 16.27
C ALA A 24 30.03 -21.92 16.15
N CYS A 25 31.34 -22.05 15.94
CA CYS A 25 32.25 -20.96 15.60
C CYS A 25 32.87 -21.20 14.22
N SER A 26 32.04 -21.48 13.21
CA SER A 26 32.41 -21.05 11.86
C SER A 26 31.93 -19.61 11.71
N ASP A 27 32.81 -18.72 11.23
CA ASP A 27 32.58 -17.30 10.88
C ASP A 27 31.48 -17.06 9.83
N THR A 28 30.50 -17.95 9.72
CA THR A 28 29.36 -17.83 8.80
C THR A 28 28.28 -16.89 9.30
N TRP A 29 28.35 -16.42 10.56
CA TRP A 29 27.45 -15.38 11.06
C TRP A 29 27.89 -13.99 10.61
N ASP A 30 29.20 -13.76 10.56
CA ASP A 30 29.78 -12.55 9.98
C ASP A 30 29.46 -12.46 8.48
N ASP A 31 29.40 -13.56 7.72
CA ASP A 31 29.01 -13.49 6.30
C ASP A 31 27.55 -13.07 6.03
N HIS A 32 26.67 -13.11 7.03
CA HIS A 32 25.29 -12.61 6.91
C HIS A 32 25.12 -11.15 7.36
N TYR A 33 26.05 -10.62 8.15
CA TYR A 33 26.07 -9.22 8.61
C TYR A 33 27.20 -8.38 8.00
N ASN A 34 28.15 -9.02 7.33
CA ASN A 34 29.22 -8.34 6.61
C ASN A 34 28.59 -7.65 5.41
N ALA A 35 28.63 -6.33 5.47
CA ALA A 35 28.43 -5.38 4.38
C ALA A 35 29.35 -5.61 3.14
N ASN A 36 30.01 -6.77 3.04
CA ASN A 36 30.95 -7.14 1.98
C ASN A 36 30.27 -7.79 0.75
N GLN A 37 28.94 -7.89 0.71
CA GLN A 37 28.20 -8.09 -0.54
C GLN A 37 27.44 -6.84 -1.01
N ALA A 38 27.49 -5.72 -0.26
CA ALA A 38 27.08 -4.44 -0.80
C ALA A 38 28.29 -3.84 -1.54
N THR A 39 28.25 -3.82 -2.87
CA THR A 39 29.12 -2.98 -3.72
C THR A 39 28.75 -1.49 -3.55
N GLY A 40 28.65 -1.05 -2.29
CA GLY A 40 28.01 0.19 -1.87
C GLY A 40 28.93 1.06 -1.05
N ASN A 41 28.69 2.38 -1.06
CA ASN A 41 29.41 3.32 -0.22
C ASN A 41 28.89 3.20 1.22
N VAL A 42 29.72 2.74 2.16
CA VAL A 42 29.35 2.62 3.58
C VAL A 42 29.64 3.94 4.28
N VAL A 43 28.65 4.48 4.98
CA VAL A 43 28.75 5.73 5.74
C VAL A 43 28.34 5.51 7.20
N ASP A 44 29.11 6.07 8.13
CA ASP A 44 28.77 6.08 9.56
C ASP A 44 27.80 7.22 9.86
N ALA A 45 26.57 7.06 9.39
CA ALA A 45 25.48 8.01 9.55
C ALA A 45 24.13 7.29 9.44
N THR A 46 23.09 7.84 10.05
CA THR A 46 21.70 7.43 9.75
C THR A 46 21.30 7.92 8.35
N ILE A 47 20.25 7.34 7.77
CA ILE A 47 19.71 7.82 6.49
C ILE A 47 19.32 9.30 6.60
N TYR A 48 18.69 9.72 7.70
CA TYR A 48 18.34 11.12 7.93
C TYR A 48 19.59 12.04 7.93
N GLN A 49 20.65 11.64 8.61
CA GLN A 49 21.92 12.40 8.62
C GLN A 49 22.56 12.46 7.22
N GLN A 50 22.46 11.37 6.45
CA GLN A 50 22.96 11.32 5.08
C GLN A 50 22.13 12.20 4.12
N LEU A 51 20.82 12.28 4.29
CA LEU A 51 19.97 13.23 3.56
C LEU A 51 20.36 14.67 3.89
N LYS A 52 20.61 14.97 5.17
CA LYS A 52 21.01 16.31 5.65
C LYS A 52 22.38 16.76 5.16
N SER A 53 23.32 15.84 4.98
CA SER A 53 24.66 16.15 4.46
C SER A 53 24.66 16.36 2.93
N SER A 54 23.66 15.85 2.23
CA SER A 54 23.56 15.91 0.77
C SER A 54 22.82 17.16 0.28
N LYS A 55 23.56 18.06 -0.38
CA LYS A 55 22.97 19.26 -1.01
C LYS A 55 21.97 18.92 -2.13
N ASP A 56 22.12 17.76 -2.76
CA ASP A 56 21.27 17.31 -3.87
C ASP A 56 19.93 16.73 -3.41
N LEU A 57 19.72 16.55 -2.10
CA LEU A 57 18.54 15.90 -1.51
C LEU A 57 17.76 16.81 -0.55
N SER A 58 18.12 18.10 -0.49
CA SER A 58 17.49 19.05 0.43
C SER A 58 15.98 19.21 0.21
N ASP A 59 15.50 19.11 -1.03
CA ASP A 59 14.07 19.19 -1.34
C ASP A 59 13.31 17.99 -0.77
N PHE A 60 13.87 16.78 -0.91
CA PHE A 60 13.26 15.57 -0.36
C PHE A 60 13.26 15.59 1.17
N LEU A 61 14.39 16.02 1.77
CA LEU A 61 14.51 16.19 3.22
C LEU A 61 13.45 17.15 3.79
N GLU A 62 13.18 18.26 3.10
CA GLU A 62 12.16 19.22 3.53
C GLU A 62 10.76 18.58 3.60
N ILE A 63 10.40 17.73 2.63
CA ILE A 63 9.14 16.98 2.67
C ILE A 63 9.13 15.98 3.85
N ILE A 64 10.24 15.27 4.10
CA ILE A 64 10.36 14.35 5.24
C ILE A 64 10.15 15.09 6.57
N ASP A 65 10.78 16.25 6.74
CA ASP A 65 10.65 17.07 7.94
C ASP A 65 9.19 17.54 8.15
N LYS A 66 8.51 17.97 7.07
CA LYS A 66 7.13 18.47 7.13
C LYS A 66 6.08 17.39 7.36
N THR A 67 6.39 16.15 7.01
CA THR A 67 5.47 15.01 7.13
C THR A 67 5.65 14.21 8.43
N GLY A 68 6.71 14.49 9.20
CA GLY A 68 6.98 13.84 10.48
C GLY A 68 7.71 12.49 10.37
N TYR A 69 8.36 12.22 9.24
CA TYR A 69 9.06 10.96 8.96
C TYR A 69 10.51 10.92 9.45
N VAL A 70 10.97 11.97 10.15
CA VAL A 70 12.35 12.08 10.68
C VAL A 70 12.71 10.90 11.56
N SER A 71 11.86 10.53 12.53
CA SER A 71 12.14 9.44 13.47
C SER A 71 12.33 8.10 12.75
N LEU A 72 11.54 7.82 11.72
CA LEU A 72 11.69 6.60 10.92
C LEU A 72 13.08 6.51 10.27
N LEU A 73 13.63 7.65 9.84
CA LEU A 73 14.90 7.71 9.11
C LEU A 73 16.12 7.95 10.01
N ASP A 74 15.93 8.23 11.30
CA ASP A 74 17.00 8.47 12.27
C ASP A 74 17.11 7.38 13.36
N GLU A 75 16.03 6.64 13.62
CA GLU A 75 16.03 5.52 14.57
C GLU A 75 16.61 4.23 13.96
N SER A 76 16.88 3.23 14.81
CA SER A 76 17.54 1.97 14.45
C SER A 76 16.67 0.97 13.67
N GLN A 77 15.65 1.43 12.94
CA GLN A 77 14.82 0.58 12.10
C GLN A 77 15.46 0.42 10.72
N LEU A 78 15.56 -0.83 10.23
CA LEU A 78 16.09 -1.09 8.90
C LEU A 78 15.09 -0.66 7.83
N VAL A 79 15.48 0.32 7.02
CA VAL A 79 14.67 0.82 5.88
C VAL A 79 15.51 1.00 4.62
N THR A 80 14.85 0.95 3.47
CA THR A 80 15.43 1.37 2.20
C THR A 80 14.73 2.63 1.73
N VAL A 81 15.50 3.67 1.40
CA VAL A 81 14.98 4.95 0.90
C VAL A 81 15.41 5.15 -0.54
N PHE A 82 14.44 5.48 -1.38
CA PHE A 82 14.61 5.89 -2.77
C PHE A 82 14.45 7.41 -2.83
N ALA A 83 15.53 8.18 -2.64
CA ALA A 83 15.45 9.63 -2.53
C ALA A 83 15.62 10.30 -3.92
N PRO A 84 14.62 11.01 -4.45
CA PRO A 84 14.77 11.77 -5.69
C PRO A 84 15.66 12.99 -5.49
N VAL A 85 16.46 13.32 -6.50
CA VAL A 85 17.27 14.55 -6.51
C VAL A 85 16.40 15.81 -6.58
N ASN A 86 16.92 16.92 -6.06
CA ASN A 86 16.30 18.24 -6.14
C ASN A 86 15.87 18.59 -7.58
N GLY A 87 14.73 19.28 -7.69
CA GLY A 87 14.15 19.69 -8.98
C GLY A 87 13.57 18.57 -9.85
N SER A 88 13.62 17.32 -9.40
CA SER A 88 13.07 16.17 -10.14
C SER A 88 11.62 15.82 -9.76
N PHE A 89 11.04 16.57 -8.82
CA PHE A 89 9.63 16.52 -8.42
C PHE A 89 9.16 17.92 -8.00
N ASN A 90 7.84 18.14 -7.97
CA ASN A 90 7.27 19.44 -7.63
C ASN A 90 7.10 19.59 -6.11
N LYS A 91 8.20 19.93 -5.42
CA LYS A 91 8.21 20.17 -3.97
C LYS A 91 7.16 21.20 -3.54
N ASP A 92 7.05 22.32 -4.25
CA ASP A 92 6.17 23.42 -3.85
C ASP A 92 4.70 23.00 -3.88
N SER A 93 4.30 22.16 -4.85
CA SER A 93 2.96 21.56 -4.89
C SER A 93 2.70 20.68 -3.66
N LEU A 94 3.64 19.81 -3.30
CA LEU A 94 3.50 18.94 -2.13
C LEU A 94 3.42 19.74 -0.83
N LEU A 95 4.23 20.79 -0.68
CA LEU A 95 4.17 21.69 0.48
C LEU A 95 2.86 22.46 0.56
N LEU A 96 2.32 22.89 -0.58
CA LEU A 96 1.02 23.56 -0.66
C LEU A 96 -0.12 22.60 -0.27
N GLU A 97 -0.10 21.35 -0.74
CA GLU A 97 -1.07 20.32 -0.33
C GLU A 97 -1.02 20.07 1.18
N ILE A 98 0.18 19.95 1.76
CA ILE A 98 0.35 19.84 3.22
C ILE A 98 -0.24 21.05 3.94
N ALA A 99 0.05 22.27 3.48
CA ALA A 99 -0.45 23.51 4.07
C ALA A 99 -1.99 23.63 3.99
N ASN A 100 -2.60 23.05 2.95
CA ASN A 100 -4.05 23.00 2.75
C ASN A 100 -4.74 21.85 3.52
N GLY A 101 -4.02 21.14 4.40
CA GLY A 101 -4.59 20.08 5.22
C GLY A 101 -4.59 18.69 4.58
N HIS A 102 -3.94 18.50 3.43
CA HIS A 102 -3.84 17.23 2.72
C HIS A 102 -2.53 16.47 3.02
N LYS A 103 -2.02 16.61 4.26
CA LYS A 103 -0.75 16.01 4.68
C LYS A 103 -0.74 14.49 4.53
N ASP A 104 -1.84 13.83 4.88
CA ASP A 104 -1.92 12.36 4.86
C ASP A 104 -1.94 11.79 3.43
N GLN A 105 -2.52 12.53 2.48
CA GLN A 105 -2.43 12.22 1.05
C GLN A 105 -0.98 12.32 0.57
N VAL A 106 -0.26 13.40 0.91
CA VAL A 106 1.14 13.58 0.53
C VAL A 106 2.03 12.49 1.15
N ILE A 107 1.78 12.14 2.42
CA ILE A 107 2.47 11.01 3.07
C ILE A 107 2.27 9.72 2.28
N THR A 108 1.03 9.41 1.87
CA THR A 108 0.71 8.16 1.19
C THR A 108 1.25 8.11 -0.24
N ARG A 109 1.02 9.18 -1.01
CA ARG A 109 1.34 9.25 -2.45
C ARG A 109 2.82 9.48 -2.72
N PHE A 110 3.48 10.25 -1.86
CA PHE A 110 4.88 10.62 -2.06
C PHE A 110 5.80 9.93 -1.04
N VAL A 111 5.71 10.25 0.25
CA VAL A 111 6.71 9.79 1.23
C VAL A 111 6.77 8.27 1.34
N LYS A 112 5.62 7.63 1.58
CA LYS A 112 5.50 6.18 1.69
C LYS A 112 5.78 5.46 0.36
N ASN A 113 5.65 6.15 -0.78
CA ASN A 113 6.00 5.62 -2.11
C ASN A 113 7.52 5.60 -2.38
N HIS A 114 8.32 6.20 -1.51
CA HIS A 114 9.78 6.28 -1.63
C HIS A 114 10.53 5.51 -0.54
N ILE A 115 9.81 4.80 0.34
CA ILE A 115 10.40 4.10 1.48
C ILE A 115 9.89 2.66 1.51
N ALA A 116 10.78 1.71 1.78
CA ALA A 116 10.47 0.31 2.04
C ALA A 116 11.05 -0.12 3.39
N ARG A 117 10.45 -1.13 4.01
CA ARG A 117 11.03 -1.80 5.19
C ARG A 117 12.15 -2.74 4.75
N TYR A 118 13.15 -2.92 5.62
CA TYR A 118 14.33 -3.75 5.39
C TYR A 118 15.29 -3.19 4.33
N ASN A 119 16.45 -3.85 4.22
CA ASN A 119 17.53 -3.46 3.33
C ASN A 119 17.39 -4.14 1.97
N TYR A 120 17.28 -3.35 0.92
CA TYR A 120 17.28 -3.81 -0.46
C TYR A 120 18.45 -3.18 -1.22
N SER A 121 19.52 -3.96 -1.40
CA SER A 121 20.65 -3.55 -2.25
C SER A 121 20.29 -3.73 -3.72
N SER A 122 20.71 -2.80 -4.57
CA SER A 122 20.67 -2.95 -6.01
C SER A 122 21.72 -3.98 -6.45
N THR A 123 21.27 -5.06 -7.08
CA THR A 123 22.11 -6.12 -7.65
C THR A 123 21.69 -6.42 -9.10
N ALA A 124 22.39 -7.33 -9.78
CA ALA A 124 21.99 -7.79 -11.12
C ALA A 124 20.67 -8.58 -11.11
N ASN A 125 20.27 -9.13 -9.97
CA ASN A 125 19.03 -9.90 -9.85
C ASN A 125 17.87 -8.98 -9.51
N LYS A 126 16.72 -9.20 -10.16
CA LYS A 126 15.49 -8.49 -9.86
C LYS A 126 15.00 -8.84 -8.46
N GLN A 127 14.70 -7.80 -7.69
CA GLN A 127 14.02 -7.90 -6.40
C GLN A 127 12.69 -7.19 -6.49
N ASP A 128 11.60 -7.85 -6.09
CA ASP A 128 10.30 -7.21 -5.90
C ASP A 128 10.22 -6.67 -4.46
N ILE A 129 9.81 -5.42 -4.32
CA ILE A 129 9.86 -4.64 -3.08
C ILE A 129 8.46 -4.09 -2.81
N MET A 130 7.99 -4.24 -1.57
CA MET A 130 6.78 -3.58 -1.11
C MET A 130 7.15 -2.28 -0.40
N LEU A 131 6.60 -1.17 -0.89
CA LEU A 131 6.77 0.16 -0.33
C LEU A 131 5.84 0.35 0.88
N LEU A 132 6.07 1.40 1.69
CA LEU A 132 5.27 1.66 2.89
C LEU A 132 3.80 2.01 2.58
N ASN A 133 3.50 2.44 1.35
CA ASN A 133 2.13 2.65 0.89
C ASN A 133 1.48 1.36 0.34
N GLN A 134 2.13 0.20 0.52
CA GLN A 134 1.72 -1.12 0.05
C GLN A 134 1.78 -1.33 -1.46
N LYS A 135 2.24 -0.33 -2.22
CA LYS A 135 2.53 -0.47 -3.65
C LYS A 135 3.74 -1.37 -3.84
N LYS A 136 3.74 -2.13 -4.93
CA LYS A 136 4.87 -2.97 -5.33
C LYS A 136 5.74 -2.21 -6.32
N THR A 137 7.05 -2.29 -6.10
CA THR A 137 8.06 -1.84 -7.05
C THR A 137 9.08 -2.96 -7.25
N SER A 138 10.05 -2.74 -8.13
CA SER A 138 11.17 -3.66 -8.28
C SER A 138 12.49 -2.92 -8.33
N LEU A 139 13.58 -3.55 -7.92
CA LEU A 139 14.93 -3.01 -8.01
C LEU A 139 15.84 -3.99 -8.74
N THR A 140 16.44 -3.54 -9.84
CA THR A 140 17.43 -4.32 -10.61
C THR A 140 18.44 -3.39 -11.24
N ASN A 141 19.73 -3.62 -10.99
CA ASN A 141 20.83 -2.89 -11.63
C ASN A 141 20.66 -1.35 -11.65
N GLY A 142 20.22 -0.78 -10.52
CA GLY A 142 19.97 0.64 -10.34
C GLY A 142 18.75 1.19 -11.06
N VAL A 143 17.86 0.32 -11.53
CA VAL A 143 16.58 0.67 -12.13
C VAL A 143 15.45 0.27 -11.19
N VAL A 144 14.54 1.20 -10.93
CA VAL A 144 13.44 1.06 -9.99
C VAL A 144 12.09 1.09 -10.70
N GLY A 145 11.23 0.13 -10.35
CA GLY A 145 9.82 0.08 -10.76
C GLY A 145 9.58 -0.20 -12.24
N VAL A 146 8.29 -0.15 -12.62
CA VAL A 146 7.83 -0.38 -14.00
C VAL A 146 8.15 0.79 -14.93
N ASP A 147 8.25 2.01 -14.40
CA ASP A 147 8.59 3.22 -15.16
C ASP A 147 10.10 3.34 -15.42
N SER A 148 10.89 2.33 -15.01
CA SER A 148 12.34 2.28 -15.20
C SER A 148 13.06 3.52 -14.67
N VAL A 149 12.71 3.96 -13.45
CA VAL A 149 13.37 5.11 -12.82
C VAL A 149 14.83 4.76 -12.52
N HIS A 150 15.75 5.49 -13.15
CA HIS A 150 17.18 5.25 -12.98
C HIS A 150 17.71 5.94 -11.72
N ALA A 151 18.51 5.20 -10.96
CA ALA A 151 19.28 5.74 -9.86
C ALA A 151 20.46 6.58 -10.35
N LYS A 152 20.69 7.73 -9.71
CA LYS A 152 21.92 8.51 -9.80
C LYS A 152 23.07 7.82 -9.06
N SER A 153 22.77 7.23 -7.90
CA SER A 153 23.69 6.41 -7.12
C SER A 153 22.92 5.38 -6.30
N VAL A 154 23.47 4.17 -6.18
CA VAL A 154 22.85 3.07 -5.45
C VAL A 154 23.68 2.63 -4.26
N ASN A 155 23.06 1.86 -3.36
CA ASN A 155 23.74 1.13 -2.30
C ASN A 155 24.54 2.02 -1.33
N THR A 156 24.05 3.21 -0.97
CA THR A 156 24.67 3.94 0.16
C THR A 156 24.23 3.28 1.46
N VAL A 157 25.12 2.53 2.10
CA VAL A 157 24.83 1.78 3.32
C VAL A 157 25.00 2.70 4.52
N CYS A 158 23.91 2.95 5.22
CA CYS A 158 23.82 3.79 6.42
C CYS A 158 23.59 2.89 7.65
N ASN A 159 23.73 3.44 8.86
CA ASN A 159 23.60 2.72 10.13
C ASN A 159 22.21 2.08 10.34
N ASN A 160 21.18 2.62 9.71
CA ASN A 160 19.80 2.14 9.78
C ASN A 160 19.20 1.76 8.41
N GLY A 161 20.05 1.50 7.41
CA GLY A 161 19.61 0.84 6.18
C GLY A 161 20.28 1.33 4.91
N ILE A 162 19.55 1.38 3.79
CA ILE A 162 20.13 1.66 2.47
C ILE A 162 19.46 2.87 1.82
N LEU A 163 20.29 3.80 1.35
CA LEU A 163 19.87 4.94 0.53
C LEU A 163 20.24 4.70 -0.94
N HIS A 164 19.25 4.82 -1.82
CA HIS A 164 19.41 4.97 -3.26
C HIS A 164 18.98 6.39 -3.63
N VAL A 165 19.80 7.08 -4.43
CA VAL A 165 19.47 8.39 -4.96
C VAL A 165 18.96 8.23 -6.38
N LEU A 166 17.78 8.76 -6.67
CA LEU A 166 17.09 8.64 -7.96
C LEU A 166 17.21 9.90 -8.80
N ASN A 167 17.24 9.74 -10.12
CA ASN A 167 17.20 10.87 -11.06
C ASN A 167 15.83 11.55 -11.13
N SER A 168 14.77 10.87 -10.70
CA SER A 168 13.39 11.38 -10.62
C SER A 168 12.65 10.80 -9.42
N GLU A 169 11.50 11.38 -9.06
CA GLU A 169 10.56 10.70 -8.16
C GLU A 169 10.12 9.35 -8.71
N LEU A 170 9.79 8.44 -7.79
CA LEU A 170 9.03 7.23 -8.09
C LEU A 170 7.58 7.65 -8.39
N PRO A 171 7.08 7.38 -9.61
CA PRO A 171 5.70 7.65 -9.94
C PRO A 171 4.74 6.95 -8.99
N PHE A 172 3.70 7.67 -8.58
CA PHE A 172 2.61 7.09 -7.80
C PHE A 172 1.55 6.54 -8.74
N HIS A 173 1.34 5.22 -8.68
CA HIS A 173 0.28 4.55 -9.42
C HIS A 173 -0.93 4.35 -8.50
N PRO A 174 -1.99 5.17 -8.63
CA PRO A 174 -3.17 5.04 -7.78
C PRO A 174 -3.85 3.69 -8.03
N ASN A 175 -4.49 3.10 -7.03
CA ASN A 175 -5.52 2.08 -7.26
C ASN A 175 -6.84 2.75 -7.65
N ILE A 176 -7.90 1.98 -7.89
CA ILE A 176 -9.20 2.53 -8.31
C ILE A 176 -9.80 3.45 -7.24
N TYR A 177 -9.67 3.11 -5.95
CA TYR A 177 -10.16 3.97 -4.88
C TYR A 177 -9.43 5.32 -4.85
N GLU A 178 -8.11 5.29 -4.97
CA GLU A 178 -7.27 6.50 -5.03
C GLU A 178 -7.50 7.28 -6.32
N LEU A 179 -7.78 6.62 -7.45
CA LEU A 179 -8.14 7.29 -8.69
C LEU A 179 -9.42 8.13 -8.52
N PHE A 180 -10.42 7.60 -7.82
CA PHE A 180 -11.62 8.38 -7.54
C PHE A 180 -11.34 9.66 -6.73
N GLU A 181 -10.30 9.67 -5.88
CA GLU A 181 -9.91 10.90 -5.16
C GLU A 181 -9.23 11.91 -6.10
N LEU A 182 -8.49 11.42 -7.09
CA LEU A 182 -7.61 12.25 -7.93
C LEU A 182 -8.27 12.78 -9.20
N ASP A 183 -9.33 12.12 -9.68
CA ASP A 183 -10.02 12.50 -10.92
C ASP A 183 -11.30 13.31 -10.62
N PRO A 184 -11.33 14.62 -10.95
CA PRO A 184 -12.47 15.50 -10.72
C PRO A 184 -13.76 15.07 -11.43
N ASP A 185 -13.69 14.31 -12.53
CA ASP A 185 -14.88 13.87 -13.28
C ASP A 185 -15.67 12.79 -12.51
N ILE A 186 -15.00 12.07 -11.61
CA ILE A 186 -15.54 10.92 -10.87
C ILE A 186 -15.34 11.01 -9.34
N ASP A 187 -14.93 12.18 -8.83
CA ASP A 187 -14.72 12.50 -7.40
C ASP A 187 -15.92 12.22 -6.49
N SER A 188 -17.13 12.28 -7.06
CA SER A 188 -18.37 11.93 -6.38
C SER A 188 -18.32 10.49 -5.86
N MET A 189 -17.72 9.56 -6.62
CA MET A 189 -17.53 8.17 -6.20
C MET A 189 -16.67 8.09 -4.96
N TYR A 190 -15.57 8.84 -4.89
CA TYR A 190 -14.73 8.91 -3.70
C TYR A 190 -15.51 9.44 -2.50
N THR A 191 -16.25 10.54 -2.66
CA THR A 191 -17.04 11.14 -1.58
C THR A 191 -18.06 10.16 -0.99
N ILE A 192 -18.77 9.41 -1.85
CA ILE A 192 -19.77 8.44 -1.43
C ILE A 192 -19.13 7.24 -0.75
N ILE A 193 -18.07 6.69 -1.34
CA ILE A 193 -17.41 5.50 -0.81
C ILE A 193 -16.76 5.85 0.52
N LYS A 194 -15.99 6.95 0.59
CA LYS A 194 -15.31 7.43 1.80
C LYS A 194 -16.23 7.61 3.00
N TYR A 195 -17.49 7.99 2.78
CA TYR A 195 -18.48 8.09 3.86
C TYR A 195 -18.64 6.77 4.65
N TYR A 196 -18.34 5.63 4.02
CA TYR A 196 -18.41 4.30 4.62
C TYR A 196 -17.05 3.70 4.99
N ASP A 197 -15.97 4.50 4.96
CA ASP A 197 -14.66 4.09 5.47
C ASP A 197 -14.74 3.87 6.99
N ASP A 198 -14.14 2.78 7.43
CA ASP A 198 -14.11 2.31 8.82
C ASP A 198 -12.68 1.85 9.13
N ASP A 199 -11.75 2.79 9.01
CA ASP A 199 -10.33 2.53 9.22
C ASP A 199 -10.08 2.21 10.70
N SER A 200 -9.39 1.09 10.94
CA SER A 200 -9.04 0.67 12.30
C SER A 200 -7.53 0.52 12.44
N LEU A 201 -7.00 0.85 13.61
CA LEU A 201 -5.57 0.70 13.88
C LEU A 201 -5.21 -0.77 14.09
N ASP A 202 -4.27 -1.29 13.29
CA ASP A 202 -3.60 -2.55 13.58
C ASP A 202 -2.52 -2.33 14.63
N VAL A 203 -2.90 -2.47 15.89
CA VAL A 203 -2.01 -2.28 17.04
C VAL A 203 -0.78 -3.19 16.98
N ASN A 204 -0.89 -4.40 16.43
CA ASN A 204 0.20 -5.37 16.40
C ASN A 204 1.26 -5.03 15.34
N ARG A 205 0.84 -4.38 14.25
CA ARG A 205 1.75 -3.94 13.19
C ARG A 205 2.22 -2.50 13.34
N SER A 206 1.58 -1.73 14.21
CA SER A 206 1.93 -0.33 14.46
C SER A 206 3.11 -0.20 15.43
N VAL A 207 3.93 0.83 15.23
CA VAL A 207 5.09 1.11 16.10
C VAL A 207 4.66 1.99 17.27
N TYR A 208 4.62 1.43 18.48
CA TYR A 208 4.26 2.15 19.70
C TYR A 208 5.38 3.11 20.15
N ARG A 209 5.02 4.37 20.44
CA ARG A 209 5.92 5.41 20.96
C ARG A 209 5.84 5.58 22.47
N GLY A 210 4.64 5.43 23.04
CA GLY A 210 4.34 5.83 24.41
C GLY A 210 2.85 6.05 24.62
N VAL A 211 2.47 6.59 25.78
CA VAL A 211 1.10 7.04 26.03
C VAL A 211 1.05 8.57 26.10
N ASP A 212 -0.08 9.16 25.70
CA ASP A 212 -0.38 10.58 25.94
C ASP A 212 -0.78 10.82 27.40
N GLU A 213 -1.06 12.08 27.74
CA GLU A 213 -1.45 12.51 29.09
C GLU A 213 -2.77 11.87 29.56
N ASP A 214 -3.62 11.43 28.61
CA ASP A 214 -4.91 10.78 28.84
C ASP A 214 -4.79 9.24 28.92
N GLY A 215 -3.58 8.70 28.76
CA GLY A 215 -3.30 7.26 28.77
C GLY A 215 -3.58 6.54 27.45
N ASN A 216 -3.87 7.25 26.36
CA ASN A 216 -4.02 6.67 25.04
C ASN A 216 -2.66 6.33 24.45
N ARG A 217 -2.56 5.22 23.72
CA ARG A 217 -1.31 4.81 23.06
C ARG A 217 -1.02 5.71 21.86
N ILE A 218 0.17 6.30 21.83
CA ILE A 218 0.73 7.05 20.70
C ILE A 218 1.57 6.08 19.86
N TYR A 219 1.40 6.13 18.54
CA TYR A 219 2.17 5.34 17.58
C TYR A 219 3.01 6.26 16.69
N VAL A 220 4.26 5.88 16.45
CA VAL A 220 5.15 6.58 15.51
C VAL A 220 4.79 6.23 14.07
N ASP A 221 4.37 4.99 13.83
CA ASP A 221 3.90 4.50 12.54
C ASP A 221 2.64 3.66 12.76
N SER A 222 1.49 4.29 12.56
CA SER A 222 0.19 3.64 12.62
C SER A 222 -0.06 2.85 11.34
N VAL A 223 -0.16 1.54 11.48
CA VAL A 223 -0.65 0.67 10.41
C VAL A 223 -2.17 0.64 10.51
N MET A 224 -2.84 1.31 9.58
CA MET A 224 -4.31 1.30 9.50
C MET A 224 -4.77 0.12 8.63
N ILE A 225 -5.73 -0.65 9.13
CA ILE A 225 -6.52 -1.58 8.34
C ILE A 225 -7.60 -0.76 7.67
N LYS A 226 -7.40 -0.52 6.37
CA LYS A 226 -8.42 0.10 5.52
C LYS A 226 -9.59 -0.85 5.35
N ALA A 227 -10.77 -0.40 5.70
CA ALA A 227 -12.00 -1.13 5.53
C ALA A 227 -13.08 -0.17 5.09
N ASN A 228 -13.92 -0.61 4.15
CA ASN A 228 -15.08 0.16 3.72
C ASN A 228 -16.30 -0.74 3.76
N ARG A 229 -17.28 -0.38 4.60
CA ARG A 229 -18.44 -1.23 4.87
C ARG A 229 -19.30 -1.43 3.61
N LEU A 230 -19.40 -0.42 2.76
CA LEU A 230 -20.16 -0.51 1.51
C LEU A 230 -19.43 -1.40 0.50
N MET A 231 -18.12 -1.22 0.34
CA MET A 231 -17.31 -2.05 -0.57
C MET A 231 -17.25 -3.51 -0.14
N GLN A 232 -17.19 -3.79 1.16
CA GLN A 232 -17.31 -5.16 1.70
C GLN A 232 -18.67 -5.78 1.35
N ARG A 233 -19.76 -5.00 1.47
CA ARG A 233 -21.10 -5.47 1.11
C ARG A 233 -21.23 -5.74 -0.39
N LEU A 234 -20.53 -4.95 -1.21
CA LEU A 234 -20.44 -5.12 -2.67
C LEU A 234 -19.41 -6.17 -3.12
N ASP A 235 -18.71 -6.83 -2.19
CA ASP A 235 -17.58 -7.75 -2.47
C ASP A 235 -16.52 -7.14 -3.43
N SER A 236 -16.27 -5.84 -3.28
CA SER A 236 -15.48 -5.03 -4.22
C SER A 236 -14.36 -4.28 -3.51
N TYR A 237 -13.22 -4.95 -3.27
CA TYR A 237 -12.11 -4.41 -2.49
C TYR A 237 -11.15 -3.53 -3.31
N ILE A 238 -11.68 -2.49 -3.95
CA ILE A 238 -10.97 -1.59 -4.89
C ILE A 238 -9.81 -0.76 -4.29
N TYR A 239 -9.62 -0.86 -2.97
CA TYR A 239 -8.54 -0.22 -2.21
C TYR A 239 -7.33 -1.15 -1.99
N ARG A 240 -7.43 -2.43 -2.40
CA ARG A 240 -6.35 -3.42 -2.28
C ARG A 240 -5.55 -3.50 -3.57
N GLU A 241 -4.24 -3.70 -3.43
CA GLU A 241 -3.28 -3.89 -4.52
C GLU A 241 -3.14 -5.36 -4.99
N ASP A 242 -3.99 -6.25 -4.50
CA ASP A 242 -3.90 -7.70 -4.75
C ASP A 242 -4.95 -8.23 -5.75
N SER A 243 -5.78 -7.33 -6.28
CA SER A 243 -6.96 -7.70 -7.05
C SER A 243 -7.17 -6.76 -8.25
N ASP A 244 -7.45 -7.36 -9.40
CA ASP A 244 -7.75 -6.63 -10.63
C ASP A 244 -9.27 -6.43 -10.77
N TYR A 245 -9.67 -5.17 -10.92
CA TYR A 245 -11.06 -4.80 -11.13
C TYR A 245 -11.25 -4.03 -12.44
N LEU A 246 -12.42 -4.22 -13.04
CA LEU A 246 -13.01 -3.32 -14.01
C LEU A 246 -14.16 -2.60 -13.31
N VAL A 247 -14.20 -1.28 -13.41
CA VAL A 247 -15.22 -0.47 -12.74
C VAL A 247 -15.83 0.52 -13.71
N ILE A 248 -17.15 0.62 -13.67
CA ILE A 248 -17.91 1.65 -14.37
C ILE A 248 -18.07 2.81 -13.40
N ALA A 249 -17.28 3.86 -13.61
CA ALA A 249 -17.29 5.04 -12.76
C ALA A 249 -18.24 6.10 -13.35
N PRO A 250 -19.47 6.26 -12.81
CA PRO A 250 -20.38 7.28 -13.29
C PRO A 250 -19.88 8.67 -12.90
N ARG A 251 -20.12 9.64 -13.79
CA ARG A 251 -20.03 11.06 -13.43
C ARG A 251 -21.09 11.42 -12.40
N LYS A 252 -20.85 12.49 -11.65
CA LYS A 252 -21.76 12.99 -10.60
C LYS A 252 -23.21 13.14 -11.04
N SER A 253 -23.47 13.64 -12.25
CA SER A 253 -24.84 13.81 -12.77
C SER A 253 -25.57 12.48 -12.95
N SER A 254 -24.91 11.50 -13.59
CA SER A 254 -25.47 10.16 -13.83
C SER A 254 -25.66 9.38 -12.53
N TYR A 255 -24.72 9.53 -11.59
CA TYR A 255 -24.87 8.97 -10.25
C TYR A 255 -26.10 9.54 -9.54
N ASN A 256 -26.25 10.87 -9.50
CA ASN A 256 -27.35 11.51 -8.78
C ASN A 256 -28.72 11.16 -9.35
N GLU A 257 -28.85 11.09 -10.68
CA GLU A 257 -30.09 10.67 -11.34
C GLU A 257 -30.48 9.24 -10.93
N ARG A 258 -29.51 8.31 -11.00
CA ARG A 258 -29.75 6.92 -10.58
C ARG A 258 -30.06 6.83 -9.09
N TYR A 259 -29.32 7.54 -8.25
CA TYR A 259 -29.52 7.57 -6.81
C TYR A 259 -30.93 8.05 -6.45
N GLN A 260 -31.41 9.16 -7.04
CA GLN A 260 -32.75 9.69 -6.78
C GLN A 260 -33.86 8.69 -7.15
N LEU A 261 -33.72 8.05 -8.31
CA LEU A 261 -34.64 6.99 -8.73
C LEU A 261 -34.65 5.84 -7.73
N VAL A 262 -33.46 5.32 -7.37
CA VAL A 262 -33.32 4.18 -6.45
C VAL A 262 -33.85 4.54 -5.05
N ASN A 263 -33.51 5.73 -4.54
CA ASN A 263 -33.94 6.23 -3.23
C ASN A 263 -35.47 6.29 -3.09
N SER A 264 -36.19 6.58 -4.20
CA SER A 264 -37.65 6.65 -4.21
C SER A 264 -38.35 5.30 -3.96
N TYR A 265 -37.65 4.17 -4.20
CA TYR A 265 -38.19 2.83 -3.95
C TYR A 265 -38.09 2.40 -2.48
N PHE A 266 -37.27 3.08 -1.67
CA PHE A 266 -37.05 2.71 -0.28
C PHE A 266 -37.95 3.54 0.65
N ASN A 267 -38.98 2.89 1.22
CA ASN A 267 -39.85 3.50 2.21
C ASN A 267 -39.84 2.66 3.49
N PHE A 268 -39.08 3.11 4.49
CA PHE A 268 -39.04 2.49 5.81
C PHE A 268 -40.18 2.99 6.69
N ASN A 269 -40.62 2.13 7.61
CA ASN A 269 -41.65 2.48 8.58
C ASN A 269 -41.16 3.65 9.46
N GLY A 270 -42.06 4.58 9.81
CA GLY A 270 -41.74 5.74 10.64
C GLY A 270 -41.39 5.40 12.10
N HIS A 271 -41.46 4.12 12.49
CA HIS A 271 -41.09 3.64 13.82
C HIS A 271 -39.67 3.04 13.87
N GLU A 272 -38.96 2.98 12.75
CA GLU A 272 -37.56 2.54 12.71
C GLU A 272 -36.66 3.73 13.09
N ASP A 273 -35.85 3.56 14.14
CA ASP A 273 -34.74 4.45 14.41
C ASP A 273 -33.76 4.43 13.20
N ASP A 274 -33.13 5.55 12.87
CA ASP A 274 -32.18 5.70 11.75
C ASP A 274 -32.74 5.40 10.34
N ARG A 275 -34.06 5.52 10.14
CA ARG A 275 -34.73 5.35 8.83
C ARG A 275 -34.01 6.05 7.68
N ASP A 276 -33.63 7.31 7.85
CA ASP A 276 -33.02 8.10 6.77
C ASP A 276 -31.64 7.55 6.40
N SER A 277 -30.87 7.10 7.40
CA SER A 277 -29.58 6.45 7.20
C SER A 277 -29.72 5.09 6.52
N LEU A 278 -30.75 4.30 6.85
CA LEU A 278 -31.06 3.05 6.15
C LEU A 278 -31.45 3.31 4.70
N GLN A 279 -32.31 4.30 4.46
CA GLN A 279 -32.72 4.70 3.11
C GLN A 279 -31.52 5.10 2.26
N GLN A 280 -30.65 5.96 2.79
CA GLN A 280 -29.42 6.37 2.12
C GLN A 280 -28.48 5.19 1.86
N TYR A 281 -28.31 4.29 2.85
CA TYR A 281 -27.46 3.11 2.71
C TYR A 281 -27.90 2.21 1.56
N TYR A 282 -29.18 1.82 1.55
CA TYR A 282 -29.71 0.95 0.50
C TYR A 282 -29.72 1.66 -0.86
N ALA A 283 -30.05 2.96 -0.91
CA ALA A 283 -29.99 3.72 -2.15
C ALA A 283 -28.58 3.74 -2.74
N ASN A 284 -27.57 3.97 -1.90
CA ASN A 284 -26.17 3.93 -2.32
C ASN A 284 -25.75 2.51 -2.77
N TYR A 285 -26.10 1.47 -2.00
CA TYR A 285 -25.81 0.08 -2.35
C TYR A 285 -26.39 -0.31 -3.71
N PHE A 286 -27.69 -0.09 -3.95
CA PHE A 286 -28.35 -0.48 -5.21
C PHE A 286 -28.01 0.43 -6.39
N THR A 287 -27.47 1.62 -6.15
CA THR A 287 -26.92 2.47 -7.20
C THR A 287 -25.56 1.93 -7.68
N LEU A 288 -24.78 1.33 -6.77
CA LEU A 288 -23.42 0.88 -7.01
C LEU A 288 -23.28 -0.62 -7.33
N ASN A 289 -24.27 -1.45 -6.99
CA ASN A 289 -24.12 -2.90 -7.02
C ASN A 289 -23.78 -3.51 -8.38
N THR A 290 -24.13 -2.85 -9.48
CA THR A 290 -23.82 -3.34 -10.83
C THR A 290 -22.60 -2.70 -11.48
N LEU A 291 -21.78 -1.94 -10.73
CA LEU A 291 -20.69 -1.15 -11.32
C LEU A 291 -19.31 -1.81 -11.23
N PHE A 292 -19.17 -2.85 -10.41
CA PHE A 292 -17.87 -3.46 -10.09
C PHE A 292 -17.78 -4.88 -10.65
N TYR A 293 -16.66 -5.18 -11.30
CA TYR A 293 -16.39 -6.46 -11.94
C TYR A 293 -14.98 -6.92 -11.57
N ASN A 294 -14.86 -8.03 -10.83
CA ASN A 294 -13.56 -8.62 -10.55
C ASN A 294 -13.06 -9.38 -11.78
N ARG A 295 -11.86 -9.06 -12.29
CA ARG A 295 -11.34 -9.69 -13.52
C ARG A 295 -11.00 -11.17 -13.34
N ASN A 296 -10.67 -11.61 -12.13
CA ASN A 296 -10.45 -13.03 -11.83
C ASN A 296 -11.75 -13.85 -11.96
N ALA A 297 -12.90 -13.24 -11.67
CA ALA A 297 -14.21 -13.86 -11.92
C ALA A 297 -14.67 -13.73 -13.38
N ASN A 298 -14.06 -12.82 -14.15
CA ASN A 298 -14.42 -12.46 -15.52
C ASN A 298 -13.30 -12.77 -16.52
N ILE A 299 -12.63 -13.91 -16.37
CA ILE A 299 -11.52 -14.33 -17.25
C ILE A 299 -11.92 -14.54 -18.72
N TYR A 300 -13.22 -14.67 -19.01
CA TYR A 300 -13.80 -14.78 -20.35
C TYR A 300 -14.83 -13.66 -20.61
N ASP A 301 -14.43 -12.42 -20.34
CA ASP A 301 -15.26 -11.21 -20.44
C ASP A 301 -15.82 -10.90 -21.84
N LYS A 302 -15.34 -11.57 -22.89
CA LYS A 302 -15.78 -11.33 -24.28
C LYS A 302 -17.28 -11.50 -24.49
N ASP A 303 -17.87 -12.50 -23.85
CA ASP A 303 -19.28 -12.85 -24.02
C ASP A 303 -20.18 -12.27 -22.94
N SER A 304 -19.66 -12.15 -21.71
CA SER A 304 -20.43 -11.60 -20.59
C SER A 304 -19.54 -11.06 -19.48
N LEU A 305 -20.01 -10.01 -18.82
CA LEU A 305 -19.47 -9.50 -17.56
C LEU A 305 -20.40 -9.83 -16.40
N VAL A 306 -19.84 -10.41 -15.35
CA VAL A 306 -20.51 -10.79 -14.11
C VAL A 306 -20.05 -9.84 -13.01
N THR A 307 -21.01 -9.15 -12.41
CA THR A 307 -20.77 -8.22 -11.29
C THR A 307 -20.26 -8.96 -10.05
N THR A 308 -19.57 -8.24 -9.18
CA THR A 308 -19.09 -8.76 -7.89
C THR A 308 -20.22 -9.20 -6.96
N THR A 309 -21.41 -8.61 -7.09
CA THR A 309 -22.59 -8.97 -6.30
C THR A 309 -23.43 -10.11 -6.90
N TYR A 310 -22.86 -10.88 -7.83
CA TYR A 310 -23.59 -11.95 -8.51
C TYR A 310 -24.30 -12.92 -7.56
N SER A 311 -25.59 -13.11 -7.85
CA SER A 311 -26.44 -14.11 -7.23
C SER A 311 -26.90 -15.11 -8.29
N LYS A 312 -26.68 -16.40 -8.03
CA LYS A 312 -27.22 -17.49 -8.86
C LYS A 312 -28.76 -17.55 -8.88
N TRP A 313 -29.40 -16.88 -7.93
CA TRP A 313 -30.87 -16.84 -7.82
C TRP A 313 -31.48 -15.78 -8.74
N ASP A 314 -30.72 -14.72 -9.05
CA ASP A 314 -31.17 -13.57 -9.86
C ASP A 314 -30.07 -13.16 -10.88
N PRO A 315 -29.68 -14.08 -11.80
CA PRO A 315 -28.57 -13.85 -12.72
C PRO A 315 -28.82 -12.69 -13.69
N GLU A 316 -30.06 -12.43 -14.08
CA GLU A 316 -30.46 -11.38 -15.04
C GLU A 316 -30.10 -9.96 -14.57
N HIS A 317 -29.91 -9.76 -13.27
CA HIS A 317 -29.54 -8.46 -12.70
C HIS A 317 -28.04 -8.27 -12.52
N ASN A 318 -27.26 -9.34 -12.69
CA ASN A 318 -25.84 -9.37 -12.34
C ASN A 318 -24.93 -9.79 -13.51
N VAL A 319 -25.50 -10.24 -14.64
CA VAL A 319 -24.78 -10.71 -15.82
C VAL A 319 -25.13 -9.82 -17.02
N PHE A 320 -24.11 -9.18 -17.59
CA PHE A 320 -24.20 -8.29 -18.75
C PHE A 320 -23.64 -9.00 -19.98
N TYR A 321 -24.51 -9.38 -20.91
CA TYR A 321 -24.11 -10.08 -22.13
C TYR A 321 -23.58 -9.13 -23.20
N LYS A 322 -22.65 -9.63 -24.02
CA LYS A 322 -22.06 -8.94 -25.17
C LYS A 322 -21.53 -7.54 -24.81
N PRO A 323 -20.69 -7.43 -23.77
CA PRO A 323 -20.28 -6.13 -23.24
C PRO A 323 -19.56 -5.26 -24.27
N TYR A 324 -18.88 -5.85 -25.26
CA TYR A 324 -18.06 -5.15 -26.24
C TYR A 324 -18.74 -4.84 -27.58
N THR A 325 -20.03 -5.15 -27.76
CA THR A 325 -20.75 -4.76 -28.99
C THR A 325 -21.03 -3.25 -29.03
N ASP A 326 -21.46 -2.71 -30.17
CA ASP A 326 -21.75 -1.27 -30.32
C ASP A 326 -22.81 -0.74 -29.35
N GLU A 327 -23.74 -1.60 -28.91
CA GLU A 327 -24.74 -1.30 -27.87
C GLU A 327 -24.36 -1.87 -26.49
N GLY A 328 -23.16 -2.44 -26.39
CA GLY A 328 -22.66 -3.09 -25.18
C GLY A 328 -22.20 -2.07 -24.13
N LEU A 329 -22.12 -2.53 -22.89
CA LEU A 329 -21.69 -1.73 -21.74
C LEU A 329 -20.31 -1.09 -21.91
N LEU A 330 -19.45 -1.77 -22.65
CA LEU A 330 -18.08 -1.43 -23.01
C LEU A 330 -17.97 -1.22 -24.53
N ALA A 331 -18.95 -0.54 -25.14
CA ALA A 331 -18.96 -0.26 -26.56
C ALA A 331 -17.70 0.53 -27.02
N PRO A 332 -17.26 0.36 -28.28
CA PRO A 332 -16.19 1.16 -28.87
C PRO A 332 -16.50 2.66 -28.80
N GLY A 333 -15.59 3.44 -28.20
CA GLY A 333 -15.79 4.88 -27.95
C GLY A 333 -16.13 5.23 -26.50
N SER A 334 -16.38 4.24 -25.64
CA SER A 334 -16.39 4.45 -24.19
C SER A 334 -15.01 4.92 -23.71
N TYR A 335 -14.97 5.81 -22.72
CA TYR A 335 -13.70 6.24 -22.14
C TYR A 335 -13.15 5.14 -21.25
N TYR A 336 -11.91 4.71 -21.53
CA TYR A 336 -11.20 3.71 -20.74
C TYR A 336 -9.96 4.32 -20.13
N GLN A 337 -9.89 4.31 -18.80
CA GLN A 337 -8.67 4.58 -18.07
C GLN A 337 -8.16 3.28 -17.47
N LYS A 338 -6.97 2.85 -17.91
CA LYS A 338 -6.28 1.74 -17.28
C LYS A 338 -5.56 2.26 -16.05
N VAL A 339 -5.89 1.69 -14.91
CA VAL A 339 -5.18 1.86 -13.64
C VAL A 339 -4.26 0.65 -13.50
N THR A 340 -2.95 0.86 -13.38
CA THR A 340 -1.92 -0.20 -13.36
C THR A 340 -1.26 -0.33 -12.02
#